data_AF-A0A661VT19-F1
#
_entry.id   AF-A0A661VT19-F1
#
_cell.length_a   1.000
_cell.length_b   1.000
_cell.length_c   1.000
_cell.angle_alpha   90.00
_cell.angle_beta   90.00
_cell.angle_gamma   90.00
#
_symmetry.space_group_name_H-M   'P 1'
#
loop_
_entity.id
_entity.type
_entity.pdbx_description
1 polymer ?
#
loop_
_entity_poly.entity_id
_entity_poly.type
_entity_poly.pdbx_seq_one_letter_code
_entity_poly.pdbx_strand_id
1 'polypeptide(L)' 'MCIKACPTQAMADFYAGKKLHGDCFACGACIEACPVEDALGWRTGT' A
#
# COMPACT_ATOMS: atom_id res chain seq x y z
N MET A 1 4.20 -5.67 8.17
CA MET A 1 2.81 -6.14 8.28
C MET A 1 1.93 -5.61 7.15
N CYS A 2 2.04 -4.32 6.80
CA CYS A 2 1.35 -3.67 5.66
C CYS A 2 1.27 -4.45 4.33
N ILE A 3 2.34 -5.17 3.94
CA ILE A 3 2.33 -6.02 2.73
C ILE A 3 1.29 -7.15 2.85
N LYS A 4 1.27 -7.85 3.99
CA LYS A 4 0.36 -8.96 4.27
C LYS A 4 -1.08 -8.48 4.55
N ALA A 5 -1.24 -7.25 5.00
CA ALA A 5 -2.55 -6.64 5.26
C ALA A 5 -3.29 -6.24 3.97
N CYS A 6 -2.59 -6.14 2.83
CA CYS A 6 -3.21 -5.81 1.57
C CYS A 6 -4.07 -6.99 1.05
N PRO A 7 -5.40 -6.84 0.95
CA PRO A 7 -6.29 -7.96 0.62
C PRO A 7 -6.09 -8.50 -0.80
N THR A 8 -5.62 -7.66 -1.73
CA THR A 8 -5.33 -8.04 -3.13
C THR A 8 -3.85 -8.33 -3.38
N GLN A 9 -3.00 -8.24 -2.35
CA GLN A 9 -1.56 -8.36 -2.45
C GLN A 9 -0.88 -7.30 -3.36
N ALA A 10 -1.58 -6.25 -3.78
CA ALA A 10 -1.02 -5.15 -4.57
C ALA A 10 0.23 -4.51 -3.93
N MET A 11 0.34 -4.52 -2.60
CA MET A 11 1.54 -4.03 -1.90
C MET A 11 2.82 -4.85 -2.18
N ALA A 12 2.74 -6.10 -2.65
CA ALA A 12 3.93 -6.88 -3.00
C ALA A 12 4.68 -6.29 -4.22
N ASP A 13 3.99 -5.52 -5.04
CA ASP A 13 4.54 -4.89 -6.25
C ASP A 13 5.67 -3.89 -5.96
N PHE A 14 5.73 -3.32 -4.75
CA PHE A 14 6.84 -2.47 -4.32
C PHE A 14 8.18 -3.22 -4.36
N TYR A 15 8.19 -4.52 -4.02
CA TYR A 15 9.41 -5.34 -4.11
C TYR A 15 9.73 -5.80 -5.54
N ALA A 16 8.71 -5.86 -6.40
CA ALA A 16 8.88 -6.15 -7.82
C ALA A 16 9.26 -4.89 -8.64
N GLY A 17 9.38 -3.72 -8.00
CA GLY A 17 9.71 -2.47 -8.67
C GLY A 17 8.64 -1.98 -9.66
N LYS A 18 7.38 -2.43 -9.52
CA LYS A 18 6.32 -1.99 -10.43
C LYS A 18 5.93 -0.55 -10.13
N LYS A 19 5.71 0.23 -11.18
CA LYS A 19 5.25 1.62 -11.09
C LYS A 19 3.74 1.74 -10.88
N LEU A 20 2.99 0.71 -11.26
CA LEU A 20 1.54 0.66 -11.16
C LEU A 20 1.13 -0.54 -10.32
N HIS A 21 0.27 -0.28 -9.33
CA HIS A 21 -0.31 -1.28 -8.43
C HIS A 21 -1.76 -1.52 -8.86
N GLY A 22 -1.94 -2.21 -9.99
CA GLY A 22 -3.24 -2.32 -10.68
C GLY A 22 -4.36 -2.91 -9.84
N ASP A 23 -4.02 -3.76 -8.88
CA ASP A 23 -4.97 -4.42 -7.99
C ASP A 23 -5.26 -3.61 -6.71
N CYS A 24 -4.77 -2.37 -6.62
CA CYS A 24 -5.06 -1.47 -5.51
C CYS A 24 -6.41 -0.75 -5.73
N PHE A 25 -7.37 -1.00 -4.85
CA PHE A 25 -8.68 -0.33 -4.85
C PHE A 25 -8.82 0.71 -3.72
N ALA A 26 -7.70 1.21 -3.20
CA ALA A 26 -7.66 2.27 -2.20
C ALA A 26 -8.45 1.99 -0.89
N CYS A 27 -8.34 0.77 -0.34
CA CYS A 27 -9.00 0.43 0.94
C CYS A 27 -8.32 0.98 2.21
N GLY A 28 -7.04 1.35 2.16
CA GLY A 28 -6.31 1.87 3.31
C GLY A 28 -5.75 0.84 4.30
N ALA A 29 -6.07 -0.45 4.16
CA ALA A 29 -5.63 -1.49 5.11
C ALA A 29 -4.10 -1.56 5.31
N CYS A 30 -3.31 -1.28 4.26
CA CYS A 30 -1.86 -1.24 4.37
C CYS A 30 -1.34 -0.03 5.16
N ILE A 31 -2.05 1.10 5.13
CA ILE A 31 -1.73 2.32 5.89
C ILE A 31 -1.97 2.04 7.38
N GLU A 32 -3.14 1.50 7.75
CA GLU A 32 -3.50 1.19 9.13
C GLU A 32 -2.58 0.13 9.76
N ALA A 33 -2.16 -0.87 8.99
CA ALA A 33 -1.31 -1.96 9.47
C ALA A 33 0.20 -1.66 9.39
N CYS A 34 0.59 -0.44 9.02
CA CYS A 34 2.00 -0.08 8.89
C CYS A 34 2.63 0.14 10.28
N PRO A 35 3.70 -0.60 10.65
CA PRO A 35 4.36 -0.40 11.95
C PRO A 35 5.29 0.82 11.99
N VAL A 36 5.56 1.42 10.82
CA VAL A 36 6.40 2.61 10.69
C VAL A 36 5.47 3.78 10.44
N GLU A 37 5.47 4.73 11.36
CA GLU A 37 4.72 5.98 11.27
C GLU A 37 5.15 6.77 10.03
N ASP A 38 4.19 7.41 9.36
CA ASP A 38 4.37 8.25 8.16
C ASP A 38 5.05 7.59 6.94
N ALA A 39 5.32 6.27 6.97
CA ALA A 39 5.88 5.56 5.82
C ALA A 39 4.89 5.43 4.65
N LEU A 40 3.59 5.41 4.96
CA LEU A 40 2.50 5.31 4.00
C LEU A 40 1.46 6.38 4.32
N GLY A 41 0.89 6.99 3.28
CA GLY A 41 -0.15 7.99 3.43
C GLY A 41 -0.95 8.16 2.15
N TRP A 42 -2.12 8.78 2.27
CA TRP A 42 -2.91 9.16 1.12
C TRP A 42 -2.23 10.28 0.35
N ARG A 43 -2.09 10.09 -0.97
CA ARG A 43 -1.72 11.21 -1.84
C ARG A 43 -2.98 12.00 -2.18
N THR A 44 -3.22 13.07 -1.44
CA THR A 44 -4.18 14.09 -1.83
C THR A 44 -3.51 14.97 -2.88
N GLY A 45 -3.99 14.91 -4.13
CA GLY A 45 -3.53 15.83 -5.17
C GLY A 45 -4.01 17.24 -4.85
N THR A 46 -3.09 18.14 -4.52
CA THR A 46 -3.31 19.60 -4.52
C THR A 46 -2.83 20.18 -5.84
#